data_AF-A0A929HKN4-F1
#
_entry.id   AF-A0A929HKN4-F1
#
_cell.length_a   1.000
_cell.length_b   1.000
_cell.length_c   1.000
_cell.angle_alpha   90.00
_cell.angle_beta   90.00
_cell.angle_gamma   90.00
#
_symmetry.space_group_name_H-M   'P 1'
#
loop_
_entity.id
_entity.type
_entity.pdbx_description
1 polymer ?
#
loop_
_entity_poly.entity_id
_entity_poly.type
_entity_poly.pdbx_seq_one_letter_code
_entity_poly.pdbx_strand_id
1 'polypeptide(L)'
;MKLIFILLVFYLAYYVLKSVAKKSRAAGGAQYGRSVGHSSGPSAGQSNRQESGKSTRSGNADAGKSVQTDPGEEMVLDPVCSSYVPLSAAVKKGTGSNTVYFCSKECMEKHGA
;
A
#
# COMPACT_ATOMS: atom_id res chain seq x y z
N MET A 1 22.60 -14.34 -37.34
CA MET A 1 23.16 -14.58 -35.99
C MET A 1 22.79 -13.51 -34.95
N LYS A 2 22.72 -12.22 -35.31
CA LYS A 2 22.33 -11.14 -34.39
C LYS A 2 20.86 -11.19 -33.92
N LEU A 3 19.91 -11.61 -34.77
CA LEU A 3 18.50 -11.79 -34.37
C LEU A 3 18.30 -12.89 -33.32
N ILE A 4 19.05 -13.99 -33.43
CA ILE A 4 18.94 -15.12 -32.49
C ILE A 4 19.35 -14.68 -31.09
N PHE A 5 20.41 -13.86 -30.99
CA PHE A 5 20.87 -13.32 -29.71
C PHE A 5 19.82 -12.39 -29.07
N ILE A 6 19.16 -11.55 -29.88
CA ILE A 6 18.09 -10.67 -29.40
C ILE A 6 16.91 -11.51 -28.88
N LEU A 7 16.45 -12.50 -29.64
CA LEU A 7 15.35 -13.38 -29.22
C LEU A 7 15.70 -14.17 -27.95
N LEU A 8 16.96 -14.63 -27.79
CA LEU A 8 17.41 -15.29 -26.57
C LEU A 8 17.40 -14.35 -25.36
N VAL A 9 17.85 -13.10 -25.52
CA VAL A 9 17.82 -12.12 -24.43
C VAL A 9 16.37 -11.81 -24.02
N PHE A 10 15.47 -11.60 -24.99
CA PHE A 10 14.04 -11.40 -24.71
C PHE A 10 13.38 -12.63 -24.07
N TYR A 11 13.71 -13.84 -24.55
CA TYR A 11 13.18 -15.08 -24.01
C TYR A 11 13.66 -15.34 -22.57
N LEU A 12 14.94 -15.11 -22.28
CA LEU A 12 15.50 -15.22 -20.94
C LEU A 12 14.90 -14.17 -20.00
N ALA A 13 14.78 -12.91 -20.45
CA ALA A 13 14.12 -11.86 -19.68
C ALA A 13 12.67 -12.25 -19.36
N TYR A 14 11.89 -12.68 -20.35
CA TYR A 14 10.53 -13.18 -20.16
C TYR A 14 10.47 -14.33 -19.14
N TYR A 15 11.38 -15.28 -19.21
CA TYR A 15 11.40 -16.44 -18.31
C TYR A 15 11.76 -16.05 -16.87
N VAL A 16 12.69 -15.12 -16.67
CA VAL A 16 13.04 -14.57 -15.35
C VAL A 16 11.85 -13.81 -14.76
N LEU A 17 11.18 -12.95 -15.54
CA LEU A 17 9.98 -12.23 -15.10
C LEU A 17 8.85 -13.20 -14.70
N LYS A 18 8.62 -14.26 -15.46
CA LYS A 18 7.60 -15.28 -15.15
C LYS A 18 7.93 -16.09 -13.89
N SER A 19 9.21 -16.29 -13.61
CA SER A 19 9.68 -16.99 -12.40
C SER A 19 9.40 -16.19 -11.13
N VAL A 20 9.53 -14.85 -11.19
CA VAL A 20 9.21 -13.95 -10.06
C VAL A 20 7.71 -13.93 -9.77
N ALA A 21 6.85 -13.97 -10.80
CA ALA A 21 5.40 -13.93 -10.64
C ALA A 21 4.80 -15.17 -9.93
N LYS A 22 5.50 -16.32 -9.94
CA LYS A 22 5.00 -17.56 -9.31
C LYS A 22 5.38 -17.68 -7.83
N LYS A 23 6.36 -16.91 -7.34
CA LYS A 23 6.89 -17.02 -5.97
C LYS A 23 6.10 -16.21 -4.93
N SER A 24 5.21 -15.31 -5.36
CA SER A 24 4.45 -14.44 -4.45
C SER A 24 3.13 -15.02 -3.94
N ARG A 25 2.85 -16.32 -4.16
CA ARG A 25 1.63 -17.00 -3.67
C ARG A 25 1.88 -18.03 -2.55
N ALA A 26 3.03 -17.97 -1.88
CA ALA A 26 3.37 -18.88 -0.79
C ALA A 26 3.78 -18.11 0.49
N ALA A 27 2.85 -17.36 1.07
CA ALA A 27 2.78 -16.98 2.49
C ALA A 27 1.47 -16.20 2.68
N GLY A 28 0.44 -16.64 3.38
CA GLY A 28 0.16 -17.85 4.15
C GLY A 28 -1.24 -17.60 4.68
N GLY A 29 -2.22 -18.37 4.20
CA GLY A 29 -3.59 -18.28 4.69
C GLY A 29 -3.72 -18.93 6.08
N ALA A 30 -4.38 -18.18 6.97
CA ALA A 30 -5.46 -18.60 7.87
C ALA A 30 -5.36 -19.86 8.77
N GLN A 31 -5.94 -19.66 9.97
CA GLN A 31 -6.50 -20.64 10.94
C GLN A 31 -5.48 -21.22 11.94
N TYR A 32 -5.73 -21.34 13.25
CA TYR A 32 -6.91 -21.87 13.95
C TYR A 32 -6.90 -21.57 15.48
N GLY A 33 -8.06 -21.74 16.13
CA GLY A 33 -8.25 -21.95 17.59
C GLY A 33 -9.09 -20.84 18.22
N ARG A 34 -10.42 -20.92 18.45
CA ARG A 34 -11.31 -21.95 19.03
C ARG A 34 -10.82 -22.50 20.37
N SER A 35 -11.37 -21.98 21.48
CA SER A 35 -12.08 -22.75 22.52
C SER A 35 -12.41 -21.87 23.75
N VAL A 36 -13.72 -21.74 24.02
CA VAL A 36 -14.48 -22.12 25.24
C VAL A 36 -14.47 -21.09 26.39
N GLY A 37 -15.67 -20.60 26.71
CA GLY A 37 -15.90 -19.70 27.84
C GLY A 37 -15.90 -20.41 29.19
N HIS A 38 -16.09 -19.64 30.26
CA HIS A 38 -16.98 -19.92 31.39
C HIS A 38 -17.22 -18.64 32.22
N SER A 39 -18.46 -18.54 32.71
CA SER A 39 -19.11 -17.59 33.62
C SER A 39 -18.28 -17.11 34.82
N SER A 40 -18.50 -15.92 35.41
CA SER A 40 -19.66 -15.65 36.28
C SER A 40 -19.57 -14.25 36.91
N GLY A 41 -20.73 -13.63 37.19
CA GLY A 41 -20.88 -12.57 38.21
C GLY A 41 -21.77 -11.37 37.84
N PRO A 42 -22.92 -11.16 38.52
CA PRO A 42 -23.76 -9.98 38.38
C PRO A 42 -23.59 -8.99 39.55
N SER A 43 -23.75 -7.69 39.29
CA SER A 43 -24.30 -6.65 40.20
C SER A 43 -24.07 -5.27 39.55
N ALA A 44 -25.12 -4.63 39.02
CA ALA A 44 -26.04 -3.73 39.71
C ALA A 44 -25.37 -2.42 40.20
N GLY A 45 -25.78 -1.30 39.61
CA GLY A 45 -25.39 0.07 39.98
C GLY A 45 -25.42 1.01 38.77
N GLN A 46 -26.61 1.41 38.30
CA GLN A 46 -27.30 2.68 38.61
C GLN A 46 -26.77 3.91 37.86
N SER A 47 -27.68 4.42 37.01
CA SER A 47 -27.94 5.82 36.63
C SER A 47 -26.78 6.82 36.58
N ASN A 48 -26.58 7.44 35.42
CA ASN A 48 -27.13 8.78 35.25
C ASN A 48 -27.29 9.22 33.79
N ARG A 49 -28.36 10.00 33.64
CA ARG A 49 -28.92 10.67 32.47
C ARG A 49 -28.11 11.94 32.18
N GLN A 50 -28.30 12.50 30.98
CA GLN A 50 -27.85 13.82 30.48
C GLN A 50 -26.50 13.76 29.74
N GLU A 51 -26.28 14.38 28.59
CA GLU A 51 -27.04 15.38 27.84
C GLU A 51 -26.55 15.41 26.37
N SER A 52 -27.44 15.93 25.52
CA SER A 52 -27.23 16.52 24.19
C SER A 52 -25.81 16.59 23.57
N GLY A 53 -25.72 16.01 22.36
CA GLY A 53 -25.21 16.72 21.19
C GLY A 53 -23.70 16.84 21.04
N LYS A 54 -23.11 15.99 20.20
CA LYS A 54 -22.06 16.46 19.27
C LYS A 54 -21.85 15.51 18.10
N SER A 55 -22.22 15.99 16.93
CA SER A 55 -21.59 15.62 15.67
C SER A 55 -20.09 15.82 15.79
N THR A 56 -19.31 14.75 15.73
CA THR A 56 -17.94 14.83 15.23
C THR A 56 -17.71 13.69 14.26
N ARG A 57 -17.47 14.13 13.04
CA ARG A 57 -17.18 13.36 11.83
C ARG A 57 -16.07 12.35 12.06
N SER A 58 -16.24 11.22 11.37
CA SER A 58 -15.22 10.42 10.70
C SER A 58 -13.79 10.95 10.86
N GLY A 59 -12.96 10.15 11.50
CA GLY A 59 -11.52 10.34 11.60
C GLY A 59 -10.91 9.05 12.12
N ASN A 60 -11.07 7.96 11.37
CA ASN A 60 -10.31 6.76 11.64
C ASN A 60 -8.85 7.11 11.34
N ALA A 61 -8.05 7.12 12.40
CA ALA A 61 -6.63 7.40 12.39
C ALA A 61 -5.92 6.30 11.58
N ASP A 62 -5.89 6.50 10.26
CA ASP A 62 -4.94 5.85 9.38
C ASP A 62 -3.55 6.23 9.91
N ALA A 63 -2.80 5.21 10.32
CA ALA A 63 -1.52 5.34 10.96
C ALA A 63 -0.62 6.26 10.12
N GLY A 64 -0.53 7.51 10.56
CA GLY A 64 0.39 8.51 10.06
C GLY A 64 1.79 7.97 10.25
N LYS A 65 2.29 7.28 9.23
CA LYS A 65 3.71 7.16 8.99
C LYS A 65 4.17 8.59 8.81
N SER A 66 4.67 9.20 9.88
CA SER A 66 5.30 10.52 9.85
C SER A 66 6.35 10.44 8.76
N VAL A 67 6.06 11.04 7.61
CA VAL A 67 7.03 11.19 6.53
C VAL A 67 8.02 12.21 7.08
N GLN A 68 9.03 11.71 7.79
CA GLN A 68 10.23 12.47 8.07
C GLN A 68 10.86 12.69 6.71
N THR A 69 10.56 13.83 6.10
CA THR A 69 11.26 14.27 4.89
C THR A 69 12.68 14.61 5.32
N ASP A 70 13.58 13.65 5.18
CA ASP A 70 15.00 13.90 5.34
C ASP A 70 15.37 15.01 4.35
N PRO A 71 16.03 16.11 4.78
CA PRO A 71 16.30 17.28 3.94
C PRO A 71 17.26 17.01 2.76
N GLY A 72 17.66 15.75 2.55
CA GLY A 72 18.44 15.29 1.40
C GLY A 72 17.73 14.25 0.52
N GLU A 73 16.43 13.99 0.73
CA GLU A 73 15.69 13.08 -0.14
C GLU A 73 15.45 13.69 -1.53
N GLU A 74 15.54 12.85 -2.55
CA GLU A 74 15.21 13.24 -3.92
C GLU A 74 13.70 13.50 -4.04
N MET A 75 13.35 14.67 -4.55
CA MET A 75 11.97 15.07 -4.81
C MET A 75 11.64 14.80 -6.27
N VAL A 76 10.54 14.09 -6.51
CA VAL A 76 10.05 13.78 -7.85
C VAL A 76 8.71 14.46 -8.11
N LEU A 77 8.47 14.84 -9.35
CA LEU A 77 7.25 15.52 -9.79
C LEU A 77 6.20 14.50 -10.25
N ASP A 78 5.00 14.58 -9.70
CA ASP A 78 3.84 13.83 -10.18
C ASP A 78 3.35 14.40 -11.53
N PRO A 79 3.25 13.59 -12.60
CA PRO A 79 2.88 14.07 -13.93
C PRO A 79 1.38 14.39 -14.11
N VAL A 80 0.51 14.01 -13.17
CA VAL A 80 -0.94 14.25 -13.22
C VAL A 80 -1.32 15.55 -12.53
N CYS A 81 -0.75 15.82 -11.37
CA CYS A 81 -1.11 16.99 -10.56
C CYS A 81 0.02 18.00 -10.35
N SER A 82 1.23 17.73 -10.86
CA SER A 82 2.41 18.59 -10.72
C SER A 82 2.82 18.84 -9.26
N SER A 83 2.56 17.88 -8.37
CA SER A 83 2.98 17.93 -6.97
C SER A 83 4.35 17.29 -6.79
N TYR A 84 5.22 17.90 -5.99
CA TYR A 84 6.51 17.32 -5.60
C TYR A 84 6.34 16.40 -4.39
N VAL A 85 6.79 15.16 -4.51
CA VAL A 85 6.74 14.14 -3.46
C VAL A 85 8.14 13.54 -3.25
N PRO A 86 8.55 13.21 -2.02
CA PRO A 86 9.79 12.48 -1.79
C PRO A 86 9.76 11.13 -2.50
N LEU A 87 10.86 10.73 -3.12
CA LEU A 87 11.00 9.46 -3.83
C LEU A 87 10.64 8.26 -2.94
N SER A 88 10.93 8.34 -1.64
CA SER A 88 10.64 7.31 -0.63
C SER A 88 9.14 7.15 -0.35
N ALA A 89 8.35 8.21 -0.54
CA ALA A 89 6.90 8.24 -0.33
C ALA A 89 6.10 8.07 -1.63
N ALA A 90 6.73 8.23 -2.79
CA ALA A 90 6.07 8.16 -4.08
C ALA A 90 5.58 6.74 -4.44
N VAL A 91 4.39 6.68 -5.03
CA VAL A 91 3.86 5.46 -5.65
C VAL A 91 4.52 5.30 -7.02
N LYS A 92 5.12 4.13 -7.28
CA LYS A 92 5.83 3.86 -8.53
C LYS A 92 5.06 2.92 -9.46
N LYS A 93 5.02 3.24 -10.75
CA LYS A 93 4.43 2.41 -11.82
C LYS A 93 5.51 2.13 -12.87
N GLY A 94 5.72 0.85 -13.19
CA GLY A 94 6.72 0.40 -14.16
C GLY A 94 7.90 -0.33 -13.53
N THR A 95 8.91 -0.62 -14.35
CA THR A 95 10.12 -1.35 -13.95
C THR A 95 11.36 -0.74 -14.58
N GLY A 96 12.41 -0.52 -13.78
CA GLY A 96 13.69 -0.02 -14.25
C GLY A 96 13.66 1.45 -14.67
N SER A 97 14.23 1.76 -15.83
CA SER A 97 14.35 3.12 -16.37
C SER A 97 13.02 3.75 -16.80
N ASN A 98 11.96 2.96 -16.98
CA ASN A 98 10.62 3.43 -17.35
C ASN A 98 9.70 3.57 -16.12
N THR A 99 10.27 3.80 -14.94
CA THR A 99 9.48 3.96 -13.70
C THR A 99 8.97 5.39 -13.60
N VAL A 100 7.65 5.53 -13.49
CA VAL A 100 6.97 6.81 -13.26
C VAL A 100 6.54 6.88 -11.81
N TYR A 101 6.70 8.05 -11.19
CA TYR A 101 6.41 8.30 -9.79
C TYR A 101 5.18 9.20 -9.62
N PHE A 102 4.36 8.91 -8.62
CA PHE A 102 3.10 9.58 -8.34
C PHE A 102 2.98 9.91 -6.85
N CYS A 103 2.31 11.01 -6.53
CA CYS A 103 2.03 11.41 -5.16
C CYS A 103 1.03 10.46 -4.48
N SER A 104 0.19 9.77 -5.27
CA SER A 104 -0.89 8.91 -4.76
C SER A 104 -1.26 7.81 -5.76
N LYS A 105 -1.95 6.78 -5.25
CA LYS A 105 -2.50 5.70 -6.09
C LYS A 105 -3.54 6.22 -7.09
N GLU A 106 -4.32 7.23 -6.70
CA GLU A 106 -5.33 7.84 -7.58
C GLU A 106 -4.69 8.51 -8.80
N CYS A 107 -3.58 9.24 -8.62
CA CYS A 107 -2.85 9.84 -9.74
C CYS A 107 -2.23 8.76 -10.65
N MET A 108 -1.68 7.69 -10.06
CA MET A 108 -1.18 6.54 -10.82
C MET A 108 -2.25 5.86 -11.69
N GLU A 109 -3.48 5.76 -11.18
CA GLU A 109 -4.64 5.21 -11.90
C GLU A 109 -5.09 6.13 -13.03
N LYS A 110 -5.16 7.45 -12.79
CA LYS A 110 -5.47 8.46 -13.83
C LYS A 110 -4.44 8.51 -14.96
N HIS A 111 -3.17 8.21 -14.66
CA HIS A 111 -2.06 8.24 -15.62
C HIS A 111 -2.10 7.06 -16.62
N GLY A 112 -3.12 7.00 -17.46
CA GLY A 112 -3.35 5.94 -18.43
C GLY A 112 -4.81 5.55 -18.59
N ALA A 113 -5.73 6.28 -17.95
CA ALA A 113 -7.15 6.28 -18.27
C ALA A 113 -7.44 7.13 -19.50
#